data_AF-A0A973CDZ2-F1
#
_entry.id   AF-A0A973CDZ2-F1
#
_cell.length_a   1.000
_cell.length_b   1.000
_cell.length_c   1.000
_cell.angle_alpha   90.00
_cell.angle_beta   90.00
_cell.angle_gamma   90.00
#
_symmetry.space_group_name_H-M   'P 1'
#
loop_
_entity.id
_entity.type
_entity.pdbx_description
1 polymer ?
#
loop_
_entity_poly.entity_id
_entity_poly.type
_entity_poly.pdbx_seq_one_letter_code
_entity_poly.pdbx_strand_id
1 'polypeptide(L)'
;MRDKTLMEIGINDAVTTCHESATSAGWWDGIDVFAPHVIPAKLCLVHSEISEAMEGDRKDLMDDHLPDRKMLEVELADAVIRIFDLAGACKLDLGGAVVEKMIYNKNRQDHKIENRQKPQGKKY
;
A
#
# COMPACT_ATOMS: atom_id res chain seq x y z
N MET A 1 7.62 27.25 -2.18
CA MET A 1 7.27 25.86 -1.84
C MET A 1 6.45 25.30 -3.01
N ARG A 2 6.62 24.03 -3.39
CA ARG A 2 5.73 23.42 -4.41
C ARG A 2 4.35 23.26 -3.78
N ASP A 3 3.28 23.62 -4.49
CA ASP A 3 1.92 23.34 -4.06
C ASP A 3 1.71 21.81 -4.07
N LYS A 4 1.40 21.26 -2.90
CA LYS A 4 1.09 19.84 -2.75
C LYS A 4 -0.26 19.54 -3.37
N THR A 5 -0.38 18.41 -4.06
CA THR A 5 -1.66 17.99 -4.62
C THR A 5 -2.60 17.48 -3.53
N LEU A 6 -3.92 17.52 -3.75
CA LEU A 6 -4.89 16.92 -2.81
C LEU A 6 -4.62 15.43 -2.57
N MET A 7 -4.12 14.73 -3.58
CA MET A 7 -3.75 13.31 -3.49
C MET A 7 -2.53 13.10 -2.58
N GLU A 8 -1.49 13.93 -2.73
CA GLU A 8 -0.32 13.89 -1.86
C GLU A 8 -0.70 14.13 -0.40
N ILE A 9 -1.55 15.13 -0.15
CA ILE A 9 -2.03 15.46 1.20
C ILE A 9 -2.82 14.27 1.76
N GLY A 10 -3.83 13.77 1.05
CA GLY A 10 -4.67 12.68 1.55
C GLY A 10 -3.91 11.38 1.83
N ILE A 11 -2.90 11.04 1.02
CA ILE A 11 -2.06 9.85 1.29
C ILE A 11 -1.21 10.07 2.53
N ASN A 12 -0.59 11.24 2.68
CA ASN A 12 0.25 11.52 3.85
C ASN A 12 -0.58 11.64 5.13
N ASP A 13 -1.82 12.14 5.06
CA ASP A 13 -2.76 12.11 6.19
C ASP A 13 -3.13 10.68 6.59
N ALA A 14 -3.33 9.79 5.60
CA ALA A 14 -3.59 8.37 5.87
C ALA A 14 -2.36 7.68 6.49
N VAL A 15 -1.15 7.98 6.01
CA VAL A 15 0.12 7.52 6.60
C VAL A 15 0.20 7.91 8.07
N THR A 16 -0.01 9.20 8.38
CA THR A 16 -0.02 9.69 9.76
C THR A 16 -1.07 8.96 10.60
N THR A 17 -2.31 8.89 10.12
CA THR A 17 -3.42 8.28 10.86
C THR A 17 -3.17 6.81 11.19
N CYS A 18 -2.74 6.01 10.21
CA CYS A 18 -2.47 4.59 10.40
C CYS A 18 -1.29 4.37 11.35
N HIS A 19 -0.20 5.13 11.19
CA HIS A 19 0.99 4.97 12.04
C HIS A 19 0.74 5.43 13.48
N GLU A 20 0.00 6.52 13.70
CA GLU A 20 -0.40 6.97 15.03
C GLU A 20 -1.30 5.95 15.71
N SER A 21 -2.25 5.34 14.98
CA SER A 21 -3.09 4.27 15.50
C SER A 21 -2.26 3.05 15.92
N ALA A 22 -1.30 2.62 15.09
CA ALA A 22 -0.43 1.48 15.41
C ALA A 22 0.47 1.77 16.62
N THR A 23 1.04 2.97 16.71
CA THR A 23 1.85 3.42 17.84
C THR A 23 1.04 3.49 19.12
N SER A 24 -0.18 4.04 19.07
CA SER A 24 -1.09 4.14 20.22
C SER A 24 -1.51 2.77 20.75
N ALA A 25 -1.53 1.75 19.90
CA ALA A 25 -1.76 0.35 20.27
C ALA A 25 -0.49 -0.39 20.76
N GLY A 26 0.66 0.29 20.83
CA GLY A 26 1.92 -0.24 21.35
C GLY A 26 2.71 -1.10 20.37
N TRP A 27 2.35 -1.14 19.08
CA TRP A 27 3.00 -2.02 18.08
C TRP A 27 4.45 -1.63 17.76
N TRP A 28 4.89 -0.45 18.18
CA TRP A 28 6.23 0.08 17.95
C TRP A 28 7.00 0.33 19.26
N ASP A 29 6.43 -0.03 20.42
CA ASP A 29 7.06 0.21 21.72
C ASP A 29 8.36 -0.58 21.86
N GLY A 30 9.47 0.13 22.09
CA GLY A 30 10.80 -0.49 22.21
C GLY A 30 11.36 -1.09 20.90
N ILE A 31 10.69 -0.86 19.77
CA ILE A 31 11.14 -1.34 18.46
C ILE A 31 12.06 -0.30 17.81
N ASP A 32 13.31 -0.69 17.51
CA ASP A 32 14.13 0.05 16.57
C ASP A 32 13.69 -0.30 15.14
N VAL A 33 13.03 0.65 14.48
CA VAL A 33 12.51 0.51 13.11
C VAL A 33 13.58 0.04 12.13
N PHE A 34 14.84 0.46 12.32
CA PHE A 34 15.94 0.16 11.41
C PHE A 34 16.82 -1.02 11.86
N ALA A 35 16.44 -1.70 12.94
CA ALA A 35 17.09 -2.94 13.32
C ALA A 35 16.94 -4.01 12.22
N PRO A 36 17.93 -4.93 12.10
CA PRO A 36 17.83 -6.03 11.15
C PRO A 36 16.49 -6.77 11.29
N HIS A 37 15.88 -7.10 10.15
CA HIS A 37 14.63 -7.86 10.03
C HIS A 37 13.32 -7.14 10.40
N VAL A 38 13.32 -5.97 11.02
CA VAL A 38 12.06 -5.25 11.34
C VAL A 38 11.31 -4.85 10.07
N ILE A 39 11.94 -4.12 9.16
CA ILE A 39 11.34 -3.75 7.88
C ILE A 39 10.97 -4.99 7.04
N PRO A 40 11.86 -6.00 6.84
CA PRO A 40 11.49 -7.24 6.16
C PRO A 40 10.27 -7.95 6.75
N ALA A 41 10.17 -8.03 8.09
CA ALA A 41 9.02 -8.65 8.74
C ALA A 41 7.73 -7.87 8.47
N LYS A 42 7.78 -6.53 8.54
CA LYS A 42 6.63 -5.66 8.21
C LYS A 42 6.22 -5.78 6.74
N LEU A 43 7.17 -5.92 5.81
CA LEU A 43 6.88 -6.22 4.40
C LEU A 43 6.20 -7.59 4.25
N CYS A 44 6.66 -8.62 4.96
CA CYS A 44 6.01 -9.94 4.94
C CYS A 44 4.57 -9.90 5.46
N LEU A 45 4.25 -9.02 6.41
CA LEU A 45 2.86 -8.80 6.85
C LEU A 45 2.00 -8.15 5.75
N VAL A 46 2.56 -7.25 4.92
CA VAL A 46 1.83 -6.78 3.73
C VAL A 46 1.58 -7.94 2.76
N HIS A 47 2.56 -8.83 2.58
CA HIS A 47 2.43 -10.00 1.71
C HIS A 47 1.37 -11.00 2.20
N SER A 48 1.14 -11.14 3.51
CA SER A 48 0.06 -12.00 4.03
C SER A 48 -1.29 -11.46 3.59
N GLU A 49 -1.56 -10.16 3.76
CA GLU A 49 -2.88 -9.60 3.42
C GLU A 49 -3.16 -9.73 1.91
N ILE A 50 -2.12 -9.60 1.06
CA ILE A 50 -2.26 -9.85 -0.39
C ILE A 50 -2.59 -11.33 -0.70
N SER A 51 -2.07 -12.26 0.10
CA SER A 51 -2.38 -13.68 -0.06
C SER A 51 -3.79 -14.02 0.44
N GLU A 52 -4.24 -13.36 1.50
CA GLU A 52 -5.61 -13.46 2.04
C GLU A 52 -6.63 -12.86 1.08
N ALA A 53 -6.33 -11.71 0.47
CA ALA A 53 -7.12 -11.12 -0.61
C ALA A 53 -7.31 -12.10 -1.79
N MET A 54 -6.23 -12.77 -2.21
CA MET A 54 -6.29 -13.78 -3.28
C MET A 54 -7.15 -14.98 -2.88
N GLU A 55 -7.05 -15.43 -1.62
CA GLU A 55 -7.87 -16.51 -1.10
C GLU A 55 -9.36 -16.14 -1.05
N GLY A 56 -9.67 -14.91 -0.62
CA GLY A 56 -11.01 -14.34 -0.61
C GLY A 56 -11.63 -14.29 -2.00
N ASP A 57 -10.88 -13.84 -3.01
CA ASP A 57 -11.31 -13.87 -4.41
C ASP A 57 -11.54 -15.31 -4.92
N ARG A 58 -10.56 -16.20 -4.68
CA ARG A 58 -10.59 -17.59 -5.16
C ARG A 58 -11.80 -18.38 -4.64
N LYS A 59 -12.28 -18.05 -3.44
CA LYS A 59 -13.41 -18.72 -2.78
C LYS A 59 -14.69 -17.89 -2.74
N ASP A 60 -14.69 -16.69 -3.31
CA ASP A 60 -15.81 -15.74 -3.30
C ASP A 60 -16.32 -15.39 -1.87
N LEU A 61 -15.41 -15.26 -0.91
CA LEU A 61 -15.73 -15.12 0.51
C LEU A 61 -16.19 -13.71 0.89
N MET A 62 -17.10 -13.64 1.87
CA MET A 62 -17.33 -12.43 2.67
C MET A 62 -16.29 -12.37 3.79
N ASP A 63 -15.97 -11.16 4.23
CA ASP A 63 -15.03 -10.96 5.33
C ASP A 63 -15.61 -11.40 6.69
N ASP A 64 -14.76 -11.93 7.58
CA ASP A 64 -15.20 -12.43 8.89
C ASP A 64 -15.51 -11.30 9.89
N HIS A 65 -14.83 -10.16 9.77
CA HIS A 65 -14.95 -9.01 10.69
C HIS A 65 -15.94 -7.96 10.17
N LEU A 66 -16.03 -7.81 8.85
CA LEU A 66 -16.93 -6.93 8.12
C LEU A 66 -17.83 -7.75 7.18
N PRO A 67 -18.82 -8.48 7.72
CA PRO A 67 -19.59 -9.50 6.99
C PRO A 67 -20.42 -8.96 5.81
N ASP A 68 -20.58 -7.64 5.70
CA ASP A 68 -21.25 -6.98 4.58
C ASP A 68 -20.30 -6.62 3.42
N ARG A 69 -19.00 -6.95 3.53
CA ARG A 69 -17.98 -6.69 2.51
C ARG A 69 -17.32 -7.98 2.04
N LYS A 70 -16.85 -7.99 0.79
CA LYS A 70 -16.06 -9.09 0.24
C LYS A 70 -14.69 -9.11 0.92
N MET A 71 -14.21 -10.31 1.26
CA MET A 71 -12.88 -10.50 1.87
C MET A 71 -11.78 -9.87 0.98
N LEU A 72 -11.89 -10.01 -0.35
CA LEU A 72 -10.98 -9.33 -1.28
C LEU A 72 -10.85 -7.82 -1.04
N GLU A 73 -11.95 -7.10 -0.80
CA GLU A 73 -11.91 -5.66 -0.57
C GLU A 73 -11.27 -5.32 0.78
N VAL A 74 -11.62 -6.08 1.83
CA VAL A 74 -11.14 -5.84 3.19
C VAL A 74 -9.64 -6.11 3.30
N GLU A 75 -9.17 -7.23 2.75
CA GLU A 75 -7.74 -7.59 2.78
C GLU A 75 -6.86 -6.65 1.95
N LEU A 76 -7.40 -6.08 0.86
CA LEU A 76 -6.72 -5.00 0.15
C LEU A 76 -6.63 -3.73 0.99
N ALA A 77 -7.64 -3.43 1.80
CA ALA A 77 -7.60 -2.30 2.74
C ALA A 77 -6.57 -2.56 3.84
N ASP A 78 -6.49 -3.77 4.37
CA ASP A 78 -5.48 -4.16 5.37
C ASP A 78 -4.07 -4.04 4.81
N ALA A 79 -3.82 -4.49 3.58
CA ALA A 79 -2.54 -4.29 2.90
C ALA A 79 -2.15 -2.80 2.82
N VAL A 80 -3.09 -1.92 2.48
CA VAL A 80 -2.87 -0.47 2.42
C VAL A 80 -2.58 0.12 3.79
N ILE A 81 -3.30 -0.30 4.84
CA ILE A 81 -3.07 0.14 6.22
C ILE A 81 -1.66 -0.26 6.69
N ARG A 82 -1.21 -1.48 6.39
CA ARG A 82 0.15 -1.95 6.70
C ARG A 82 1.22 -1.13 5.99
N ILE A 83 1.00 -0.79 4.71
CA ILE A 83 1.90 0.06 3.93
C ILE A 83 1.99 1.46 4.55
N PHE A 84 0.85 2.03 4.94
CA PHE A 84 0.78 3.36 5.56
C PHE A 84 1.46 3.39 6.93
N ASP A 85 1.22 2.41 7.79
CA ASP A 85 1.94 2.29 9.08
C ASP A 85 3.46 2.19 8.86
N LEU A 86 3.91 1.29 7.98
CA LEU A 86 5.34 1.12 7.71
C LEU A 86 5.98 2.38 7.13
N ALA A 87 5.28 3.09 6.24
CA ALA A 87 5.75 4.35 5.69
C ALA A 87 5.88 5.43 6.76
N GLY A 88 4.93 5.51 7.70
CA GLY A 88 4.96 6.41 8.84
C GLY A 88 6.13 6.11 9.77
N ALA A 89 6.32 4.84 10.13
CA ALA A 89 7.45 4.39 10.95
C ALA A 89 8.80 4.73 10.32
N CYS A 90 8.90 4.59 8.99
CA CYS A 90 10.10 4.93 8.23
C CYS A 90 10.21 6.43 7.86
N LYS A 91 9.26 7.27 8.25
CA LYS A 91 9.20 8.72 7.95
C LYS A 91 9.30 9.03 6.45
N LEU A 92 8.62 8.25 5.62
CA LEU A 92 8.64 8.40 4.16
C LEU A 92 7.58 9.40 3.68
N ASP A 93 7.92 10.20 2.66
CA ASP A 93 6.93 10.97 1.88
C ASP A 93 6.28 10.08 0.82
N LEU A 94 5.40 9.18 1.28
CA LEU A 94 4.72 8.23 0.40
C LEU A 94 3.77 8.95 -0.56
N GLY A 95 3.06 9.99 -0.10
CA GLY A 95 2.17 10.79 -0.94
C GLY A 95 2.91 11.45 -2.10
N GLY A 96 4.07 12.07 -1.82
CA GLY A 96 4.92 12.66 -2.85
C GLY A 96 5.42 11.60 -3.84
N ALA A 97 5.90 10.47 -3.33
CA ALA A 97 6.38 9.37 -4.16
C ALA A 97 5.29 8.79 -5.08
N VAL A 98 4.06 8.63 -4.60
CA VAL A 98 2.92 8.14 -5.40
C VAL A 98 2.60 9.12 -6.53
N VAL A 99 2.48 10.42 -6.22
CA VAL A 99 2.15 11.45 -7.21
C VAL A 99 3.23 11.54 -8.28
N GLU A 100 4.50 11.62 -7.89
CA GLU A 100 5.64 11.65 -8.80
C GLU A 100 5.68 10.39 -9.68
N LYS A 101 5.43 9.22 -9.09
CA LYS A 101 5.43 7.96 -9.84
C LYS A 101 4.25 7.86 -10.82
N MET A 102 3.08 8.37 -10.47
CA MET A 102 1.93 8.41 -11.36
C MET A 102 2.15 9.36 -12.54
N ILE A 103 2.72 10.54 -12.30
CA ILE A 103 3.11 11.49 -13.36
C ILE A 103 4.13 10.84 -14.31
N TYR A 104 5.13 10.16 -13.76
CA TYR A 104 6.10 9.40 -14.56
C TYR A 104 5.41 8.30 -15.38
N ASN A 105 4.57 7.47 -14.76
CA ASN A 105 3.88 6.35 -15.42
C ASN A 105 2.95 6.81 -16.55
N LYS A 106 2.33 7.99 -16.45
CA LYS A 106 1.51 8.59 -17.52
C LYS A 106 2.34 8.93 -18.77
N ASN A 107 3.59 9.32 -18.58
CA ASN A 107 4.51 9.72 -19.66
C ASN A 107 5.44 8.57 -20.10
N ARG A 108 5.31 7.40 -19.46
CA ARG A 108 6.10 6.21 -19.74
C ARG A 108 5.71 5.61 -21.09
N GLN A 109 6.63 5.64 -22.06
CA GLN A 109 6.37 5.26 -23.45
C GLN A 109 5.85 3.82 -23.62
N ASP A 110 6.29 2.91 -22.76
CA ASP A 110 5.97 1.47 -22.71
C ASP A 110 4.55 1.16 -22.16
N HIS A 111 3.78 2.17 -21.72
CA HIS A 111 2.38 2.02 -21.31
C HIS A 111 1.36 2.53 -22.35
N LYS A 112 1.82 3.04 -23.52
CA LYS A 112 0.91 3.30 -24.64
C LYS A 112 0.26 1.98 -25.07
N ILE A 113 -1.06 1.99 -25.27
CA ILE A 113 -1.83 0.83 -25.76
C ILE A 113 -1.15 0.25 -27.02
N GLU A 114 -0.65 1.13 -27.89
CA GLU A 114 0.11 0.80 -29.11
C GLU A 114 1.35 -0.06 -28.85
N ASN A 115 2.03 0.09 -27.71
CA ASN A 115 3.20 -0.71 -27.33
C ASN A 115 2.81 -2.00 -26.60
N ARG A 116 1.67 -2.03 -25.91
CA ARG A 116 1.11 -3.26 -25.31
C ARG A 116 0.53 -4.22 -26.35
N GLN A 117 0.01 -3.69 -27.46
CA GLN A 117 -0.54 -4.48 -28.58
C GLN A 117 0.53 -5.08 -29.50
N LYS A 118 1.81 -4.72 -29.35
CA LYS A 118 2.91 -5.33 -30.13
C LYS A 118 3.12 -6.80 -29.71
N PRO A 119 3.70 -7.64 -30.59
CA PRO A 119 3.94 -9.06 -30.29
C PRO A 119 4.80 -9.33 -29.05
N GLN A 120 5.63 -8.36 -28.64
CA GLN A 120 6.44 -8.39 -27.42
C GLN A 120 5.98 -7.37 -26.35
N GLY A 121 4.76 -6.85 -26.49
CA GLY A 121 4.14 -5.98 -25.50
C GLY A 121 3.93 -6.72 -24.18
N LYS A 122 4.18 -6.04 -23.06
CA LYS A 122 4.01 -6.61 -21.72
C LYS A 122 2.54 -7.01 -21.52
N LYS A 123 2.27 -8.31 -21.36
CA LYS A 123 0.92 -8.85 -21.12
C LYS A 123 0.43 -8.66 -19.68
N TYR A 124 1.36 -8.36 -18.77
CA TYR A 124 1.19 -8.14 -17.34
C TYR A 124 2.19 -7.10 -16.83
#